data_AF-A0A1Q8QG56-F1
#
_entry.id   AF-A0A1Q8QG56-F1
#
_cell.length_a   1.000
_cell.length_b   1.000
_cell.length_c   1.000
_cell.angle_alpha   90.00
_cell.angle_beta   90.00
_cell.angle_gamma   90.00
#
_symmetry.space_group_name_H-M   'P 1'
#
loop_
_entity.id
_entity.type
_entity.pdbx_description
1 polymer ?
#
loop_
_entity_poly.entity_id
_entity_poly.type
_entity_poly.pdbx_seq_one_letter_code
_entity_poly.pdbx_strand_id
1 'polypeptide(L)'
;MIAAWRAALLAATFVLLCAVSALAQAPAQAPAQVPGQDAKAKAPPAVAEPAPKKAEEATGKKTPVSIDHDDSDPVGVRLAYRVKELLGRSSLMVPTNRDEKKIVLVIKTKEEFPGRPNLCSIYSVSWLFSSREGSLKYFLASEAGIVDASNVDQAAEALLGRTDKLASTYGYLF
;
A
#
# COMPACT_ATOMS: atom_id res chain seq x y z
N MET A 1 -18.51 43.63 -23.48
CA MET A 1 -19.85 43.01 -23.45
C MET A 1 -19.84 41.48 -23.63
N ILE A 2 -18.71 40.76 -23.46
CA ILE A 2 -18.66 39.28 -23.63
C ILE A 2 -18.55 38.54 -22.27
N ALA A 3 -18.10 39.23 -21.21
CA ALA A 3 -17.92 38.64 -19.88
C ALA A 3 -19.23 38.45 -19.09
N ALA A 4 -20.24 39.29 -19.32
CA ALA A 4 -21.54 39.19 -18.64
C ALA A 4 -22.38 37.98 -19.12
N TRP A 5 -22.13 37.49 -20.34
CA TRP A 5 -22.90 36.40 -20.93
C TRP A 5 -22.46 35.02 -20.43
N ARG A 6 -21.18 34.87 -20.09
CA ARG A 6 -20.62 33.64 -19.53
C ARG A 6 -21.04 33.40 -18.07
N ALA A 7 -21.24 34.46 -17.29
CA ALA A 7 -21.76 34.36 -15.93
C ALA A 7 -23.24 33.93 -15.89
N ALA A 8 -24.05 34.38 -16.86
CA ALA A 8 -25.46 33.98 -16.96
C ALA A 8 -25.64 32.50 -17.36
N LEU A 9 -24.75 31.96 -18.19
CA LEU A 9 -24.77 30.54 -18.61
C LEU A 9 -24.35 29.54 -17.51
N LEU A 10 -23.51 29.97 -16.56
CA LEU A 10 -23.09 29.17 -15.40
C LEU A 10 -24.14 29.14 -14.27
N ALA A 11 -24.97 30.18 -14.13
CA ALA A 11 -26.07 30.19 -13.16
C ALA A 11 -27.27 29.35 -13.63
N ALA A 12 -27.54 29.28 -14.94
CA ALA A 12 -28.64 28.50 -15.51
C ALA A 12 -28.42 26.97 -15.43
N THR A 13 -27.16 26.51 -15.40
CA THR A 13 -26.82 25.09 -15.30
C THR A 13 -26.81 24.57 -13.86
N PHE A 14 -26.60 25.43 -12.86
CA PHE A 14 -26.64 25.04 -11.45
C PHE A 14 -28.06 24.94 -10.87
N VAL A 15 -29.05 25.65 -11.44
CA VAL A 15 -30.46 25.55 -11.03
C VAL A 15 -31.15 24.33 -11.66
N LEU A 16 -30.67 23.84 -12.82
CA LEU A 16 -31.26 22.69 -13.51
C LEU A 16 -30.87 21.33 -12.87
N LEU A 17 -29.82 21.26 -12.05
CA LEU A 17 -29.38 20.01 -11.41
C LEU A 17 -30.03 19.75 -10.04
N CYS A 18 -30.61 20.77 -9.40
CA CYS A 18 -31.25 20.64 -8.07
C CYS A 18 -32.74 20.26 -8.12
N ALA A 19 -33.36 20.19 -9.30
CA ALA A 19 -34.79 19.93 -9.44
C ALA A 19 -35.17 18.45 -9.70
N VAL A 20 -34.20 17.53 -9.82
CA VAL A 20 -34.47 16.14 -10.23
C VAL A 20 -34.53 15.13 -9.06
N SER A 21 -34.27 15.55 -7.82
CA SER A 21 -34.32 14.65 -6.66
C SER A 21 -35.65 14.66 -5.88
N ALA A 22 -36.71 15.29 -6.40
CA ALA A 22 -37.93 15.58 -5.62
C ALA A 22 -39.25 15.01 -6.17
N LEU A 23 -39.25 14.01 -7.07
CA LEU A 23 -40.50 13.41 -7.55
C LEU A 23 -40.35 11.92 -7.90
N ALA A 24 -40.43 11.07 -6.88
CA ALA A 24 -40.81 9.66 -7.05
C ALA A 24 -41.38 9.12 -5.73
N GLN A 25 -42.50 9.69 -5.27
CA GLN A 25 -43.35 9.07 -4.25
C GLN A 25 -44.78 8.91 -4.78
N ALA A 26 -45.23 7.65 -4.70
CA ALA A 26 -46.60 7.13 -4.70
C ALA A 26 -47.35 7.05 -6.07
N PRO A 27 -48.38 6.20 -6.23
CA PRO A 27 -49.08 5.40 -5.21
C PRO A 27 -49.36 3.91 -5.59
N ALA A 28 -49.60 3.05 -4.60
CA ALA A 28 -50.47 1.88 -4.78
C ALA A 28 -51.16 1.57 -3.46
N GLN A 29 -52.47 1.42 -3.55
CA GLN A 29 -53.45 1.54 -2.48
C GLN A 29 -53.51 0.30 -1.59
N ALA A 30 -53.81 0.55 -0.31
CA ALA A 30 -54.38 -0.42 0.60
C ALA A 30 -55.76 -0.89 0.12
N PRO A 31 -56.21 -2.07 0.57
CA PRO A 31 -57.38 -2.03 1.44
C PRO A 31 -57.28 -2.90 2.69
N ALA A 32 -57.84 -2.32 3.77
CA ALA A 32 -58.64 -2.94 4.82
C ALA A 32 -58.03 -4.06 5.70
N GLN A 33 -57.78 -3.68 6.95
CA GLN A 33 -57.69 -4.57 8.10
C GLN A 33 -59.07 -5.17 8.45
N VAL A 34 -59.08 -6.42 8.91
CA VAL A 34 -60.07 -6.95 9.86
C VAL A 34 -59.30 -7.73 10.94
N PRO A 35 -59.60 -7.56 12.25
CA PRO A 35 -58.75 -8.02 13.34
C PRO A 35 -59.15 -9.39 13.90
N GLY A 36 -58.14 -10.10 14.42
CA GLY A 36 -58.31 -11.15 15.44
C GLY A 36 -58.09 -12.58 14.94
N GLN A 37 -56.99 -13.21 15.37
CA GLN A 37 -57.04 -14.44 16.16
C GLN A 37 -55.63 -14.89 16.56
N ASP A 38 -55.50 -15.11 17.86
CA ASP A 38 -54.35 -15.63 18.57
C ASP A 38 -53.91 -17.04 18.14
N ALA A 39 -52.63 -17.30 18.41
CA ALA A 39 -51.98 -18.59 18.62
C ALA A 39 -51.76 -19.49 17.39
N LYS A 40 -50.49 -19.80 17.08
CA LYS A 40 -49.76 -20.92 17.71
C LYS A 40 -48.34 -21.07 17.14
N ALA A 41 -47.45 -21.54 18.02
CA ALA A 41 -46.23 -22.30 17.75
C ALA A 41 -45.00 -21.57 17.17
N LYS A 42 -44.22 -21.06 18.14
CA LYS A 42 -42.76 -20.95 18.17
C LYS A 42 -42.07 -22.17 17.52
N ALA A 43 -41.46 -21.98 16.35
CA ALA A 43 -40.44 -22.86 15.80
C ALA A 43 -39.05 -22.27 16.11
N PRO A 44 -38.07 -23.06 16.58
CA PRO A 44 -36.77 -22.56 16.96
C PRO A 44 -36.00 -22.00 15.74
N PRO A 45 -35.22 -20.92 15.90
CA PRO A 45 -34.42 -20.39 14.81
C PRO A 45 -33.40 -21.44 14.37
N ALA A 46 -33.44 -21.74 13.07
CA ALA A 46 -32.39 -22.48 12.39
C ALA A 46 -31.05 -21.82 12.72
N VAL A 47 -30.18 -22.59 13.36
CA VAL A 47 -28.78 -22.25 13.59
C VAL A 47 -28.19 -21.95 12.22
N ALA A 48 -27.93 -20.67 11.98
CA ALA A 48 -27.10 -20.23 10.87
C ALA A 48 -25.74 -20.91 11.06
N GLU A 49 -25.44 -21.85 10.17
CA GLU A 49 -24.12 -22.40 9.96
C GLU A 49 -23.14 -21.22 9.92
N PRO A 50 -22.14 -21.16 10.81
CA PRO A 50 -21.13 -20.13 10.70
C PRO A 50 -20.43 -20.37 9.37
N ALA A 51 -20.63 -19.44 8.44
CA ALA A 51 -19.87 -19.37 7.20
C ALA A 51 -18.41 -19.66 7.53
N PRO A 52 -17.75 -20.60 6.83
CA PRO A 52 -16.36 -20.87 7.11
C PRO A 52 -15.64 -19.54 6.86
N LYS A 53 -15.16 -18.91 7.94
CA LYS A 53 -14.03 -17.99 7.85
C LYS A 53 -12.93 -18.83 7.24
N LYS A 54 -12.86 -18.81 5.92
CA LYS A 54 -11.65 -19.09 5.17
C LYS A 54 -10.70 -17.96 5.60
N ALA A 55 -10.10 -18.15 6.77
CA ALA A 55 -8.74 -17.74 7.00
C ALA A 55 -7.93 -18.55 5.99
N GLU A 56 -8.03 -18.14 4.73
CA GLU A 56 -7.28 -18.70 3.62
C GLU A 56 -5.85 -18.20 3.83
N GLU A 57 -5.09 -19.00 4.55
CA GLU A 57 -3.64 -19.05 4.50
C GLU A 57 -2.94 -17.73 4.89
N ALA A 58 -3.04 -17.40 6.18
CA ALA A 58 -1.98 -16.64 6.86
C ALA A 58 -0.72 -17.51 7.13
N THR A 59 -0.47 -18.50 6.28
CA THR A 59 0.70 -19.37 6.32
C THR A 59 1.66 -18.92 5.23
N GLY A 60 2.56 -18.01 5.60
CA GLY A 60 3.90 -17.96 5.01
C GLY A 60 4.03 -17.48 3.55
N LYS A 61 3.17 -16.60 3.05
CA LYS A 61 3.48 -15.87 1.80
C LYS A 61 4.61 -14.88 2.08
N LYS A 62 5.86 -15.30 1.80
CA LYS A 62 7.04 -14.45 1.90
C LYS A 62 6.86 -13.25 0.97
N THR A 63 7.09 -12.04 1.48
CA THR A 63 6.94 -10.83 0.68
C THR A 63 8.04 -10.78 -0.39
N PRO A 64 7.71 -10.66 -1.68
CA PRO A 64 8.70 -10.51 -2.72
C PRO A 64 9.33 -9.11 -2.65
N VAL A 65 10.67 -9.06 -2.61
CA VAL A 65 11.44 -7.81 -2.53
C VAL A 65 12.52 -7.80 -3.60
N SER A 66 12.68 -6.70 -4.32
CA SER A 66 13.82 -6.45 -5.20
C SER A 66 14.64 -5.28 -4.67
N ILE A 67 15.96 -5.33 -4.87
CA ILE A 67 16.88 -4.26 -4.45
C ILE A 67 17.53 -3.66 -5.70
N ASP A 68 17.12 -2.45 -6.03
CA ASP A 68 17.74 -1.60 -7.04
C ASP A 68 18.81 -0.76 -6.34
N HIS A 69 20.04 -0.83 -6.80
CA HIS A 69 21.15 -0.14 -6.16
C HIS A 69 21.91 0.71 -7.16
N ASP A 70 22.14 1.96 -6.80
CA ASP A 70 22.92 2.95 -7.55
C ASP A 70 24.06 3.45 -6.66
N ASP A 71 25.28 3.12 -7.06
CA ASP A 71 26.49 3.24 -6.27
C ASP A 71 27.38 4.38 -6.72
N SER A 72 27.91 5.12 -5.75
CA SER A 72 28.99 6.08 -5.99
C SER A 72 30.20 5.89 -5.07
N ASP A 73 30.18 4.95 -4.11
CA ASP A 73 31.25 4.83 -3.12
C ASP A 73 31.42 3.44 -2.47
N PRO A 74 32.62 3.08 -1.96
CA PRO A 74 32.89 1.73 -1.43
C PRO A 74 32.12 1.35 -0.15
N VAL A 75 31.76 2.31 0.71
CA VAL A 75 31.03 2.03 1.95
C VAL A 75 29.55 1.79 1.63
N GLY A 76 28.99 2.58 0.73
CA GLY A 76 27.66 2.41 0.17
C GLY A 76 27.47 1.06 -0.52
N VAL A 77 28.45 0.64 -1.32
CA VAL A 77 28.48 -0.69 -1.95
C VAL A 77 28.35 -1.78 -0.88
N ARG A 78 29.14 -1.69 0.20
CA ARG A 78 29.09 -2.67 1.30
C ARG A 78 27.71 -2.73 1.95
N LEU A 79 27.07 -1.57 2.19
CA LEU A 79 25.72 -1.51 2.74
C LEU A 79 24.73 -2.27 1.87
N ALA A 80 24.68 -2.02 0.56
CA ALA A 80 23.68 -2.67 -0.28
C ALA A 80 23.93 -4.17 -0.46
N TYR A 81 25.19 -4.60 -0.57
CA TYR A 81 25.51 -6.02 -0.56
C TYR A 81 25.09 -6.67 0.75
N ARG A 82 25.29 -5.97 1.88
CA ARG A 82 24.87 -6.48 3.18
C ARG A 82 23.35 -6.61 3.28
N VAL A 83 22.60 -5.62 2.80
CA VAL A 83 21.13 -5.68 2.74
C VAL A 83 20.67 -6.83 1.82
N LYS A 84 21.31 -7.05 0.67
CA LYS A 84 21.01 -8.16 -0.24
C LYS A 84 21.27 -9.53 0.41
N GLU A 85 22.39 -9.66 1.12
CA GLU A 85 22.72 -10.89 1.85
C GLU A 85 21.69 -11.18 2.95
N LEU A 86 21.37 -10.19 3.78
CA LEU A 86 20.38 -10.33 4.85
C LEU A 86 18.98 -10.64 4.30
N LEU A 87 18.60 -10.01 3.18
CA LEU A 87 17.35 -10.31 2.48
C LEU A 87 17.31 -11.78 2.02
N GLY A 88 18.40 -12.28 1.42
CA GLY A 88 18.50 -13.68 0.98
C GLY A 88 18.43 -14.69 2.13
N ARG A 89 18.80 -14.27 3.35
CA ARG A 89 18.73 -15.08 4.57
C ARG A 89 17.41 -14.96 5.32
N SER A 90 16.53 -14.04 4.92
CA SER A 90 15.28 -13.78 5.62
C SER A 90 14.27 -14.92 5.43
N SER A 91 13.52 -15.24 6.49
CA SER A 91 12.37 -16.14 6.42
C SER A 91 11.07 -15.43 6.02
N LEU A 92 11.02 -14.11 6.17
CA LEU A 92 9.80 -13.29 6.00
C LEU A 92 9.68 -12.69 4.59
N MET A 93 10.82 -12.50 3.92
CA MET A 93 10.92 -11.88 2.60
C MET A 93 11.68 -12.80 1.65
N VAL A 94 11.45 -12.64 0.35
CA VAL A 94 12.16 -13.36 -0.70
C VAL A 94 12.72 -12.37 -1.72
N PRO A 95 14.02 -12.45 -2.05
CA PRO A 95 14.56 -11.68 -3.16
C PRO A 95 13.95 -12.18 -4.48
N THR A 96 13.38 -11.27 -5.27
CA THR A 96 12.79 -11.60 -6.57
C THR A 96 13.22 -10.62 -7.66
N ASN A 97 13.39 -11.16 -8.88
CA ASN A 97 13.53 -10.38 -10.10
C ASN A 97 12.37 -10.64 -11.08
N ARG A 98 11.36 -11.40 -10.65
CA ARG A 98 10.23 -11.75 -11.51
C ARG A 98 9.31 -10.56 -11.72
N ASP A 99 8.52 -10.66 -12.78
CA ASP A 99 7.37 -9.80 -13.01
C ASP A 99 6.20 -10.25 -12.11
N GLU A 100 6.26 -9.84 -10.85
CA GLU A 100 5.24 -10.08 -9.85
C GLU A 100 5.12 -8.87 -8.92
N LYS A 101 4.05 -8.83 -8.13
CA LYS A 101 3.87 -7.78 -7.14
C LYS A 101 5.00 -7.83 -6.11
N LYS A 102 5.78 -6.75 -6.01
CA LYS A 102 6.98 -6.71 -5.16
C LYS A 102 7.22 -5.34 -4.55
N ILE A 103 7.92 -5.34 -3.41
CA ILE A 103 8.54 -4.14 -2.86
C ILE A 103 9.87 -3.94 -3.58
N VAL A 104 10.13 -2.74 -4.06
CA VAL A 104 11.41 -2.33 -4.63
C VAL A 104 12.11 -1.40 -3.65
N LEU A 105 13.22 -1.84 -3.07
CA LEU A 105 14.14 -0.98 -2.34
C LEU A 105 15.09 -0.33 -3.35
N VAL A 106 15.01 0.98 -3.49
CA VAL A 106 15.98 1.76 -4.26
C VAL A 106 16.99 2.37 -3.29
N ILE A 107 18.24 1.90 -3.33
CA ILE A 107 19.33 2.36 -2.47
C ILE A 107 20.28 3.20 -3.31
N LYS A 108 20.39 4.49 -2.98
CA LYS A 108 21.35 5.42 -3.58
C LYS A 108 22.40 5.82 -2.55
N THR A 109 23.67 5.75 -2.92
CA THR A 109 24.80 6.03 -2.02
C THR A 109 25.73 7.07 -2.63
N LYS A 110 26.38 7.87 -1.76
CA LYS A 110 27.37 8.86 -2.17
C LYS A 110 28.38 9.12 -1.06
N GLU A 111 29.64 9.34 -1.42
CA GLU A 111 30.66 9.79 -0.47
C GLU A 111 30.23 11.11 0.20
N GLU A 112 30.29 11.14 1.54
CA GLU A 112 30.07 12.37 2.30
C GLU A 112 31.23 13.35 2.12
N PHE A 113 32.45 12.82 2.13
CA PHE A 113 33.68 13.59 2.06
C PHE A 113 34.56 13.14 0.88
N PRO A 114 34.45 13.79 -0.31
CA PRO A 114 35.18 13.39 -1.52
C PRO A 114 36.72 13.54 -1.44
N GLY A 115 37.25 14.05 -0.32
CA GLY A 115 38.70 14.08 -0.02
C GLY A 115 39.16 13.03 0.98
N ARG A 116 38.24 12.20 1.50
CA ARG A 116 38.47 11.18 2.54
C ARG A 116 37.69 9.91 2.18
N PRO A 117 38.13 9.16 1.15
CA PRO A 117 37.43 7.96 0.73
C PRO A 117 37.38 6.94 1.85
N ASN A 118 36.31 6.14 1.90
CA ASN A 118 36.05 5.10 2.91
C ASN A 118 35.77 5.60 4.33
N LEU A 119 35.63 6.91 4.58
CA LEU A 119 35.27 7.41 5.90
C LEU A 119 33.79 7.11 6.21
N CYS A 120 32.91 7.64 5.37
CA CYS A 120 31.47 7.47 5.49
C CYS A 120 30.77 7.75 4.15
N SER A 121 29.57 7.20 4.03
CA SER A 121 28.67 7.37 2.90
C SER A 121 27.34 7.90 3.38
N ILE A 122 26.79 8.87 2.64
CA ILE A 122 25.40 9.25 2.78
C ILE A 122 24.59 8.30 1.89
N TYR A 123 23.55 7.71 2.44
CA TYR A 123 22.61 6.89 1.70
C TYR A 123 21.20 7.48 1.72
N SER A 124 20.44 7.21 0.67
CA SER A 124 19.00 7.37 0.62
C SER A 124 18.36 6.08 0.15
N VAL A 125 17.35 5.62 0.89
CA VAL A 125 16.53 4.46 0.54
C VAL A 125 15.11 4.92 0.25
N SER A 126 14.56 4.45 -0.86
CA SER A 126 13.15 4.59 -1.19
C SER A 126 12.51 3.22 -1.31
N TRP A 127 11.41 3.00 -0.59
CA TRP A 127 10.57 1.83 -0.73
C TRP A 127 9.46 2.15 -1.70
N LEU A 128 9.40 1.37 -2.78
CA LEU A 128 8.37 1.48 -3.80
C LEU A 128 7.60 0.17 -3.90
N PHE A 129 6.35 0.22 -4.34
CA PHE A 129 5.58 -0.94 -4.74
C PHE A 129 5.49 -1.02 -6.26
N SER A 130 5.75 -2.19 -6.83
CA SER A 130 5.56 -2.48 -8.25
C SER A 130 4.58 -3.62 -8.38
N SER A 131 3.47 -3.40 -9.11
CA SER A 131 2.47 -4.45 -9.37
C SER A 131 2.93 -5.41 -10.48
N ARG A 132 3.64 -4.85 -11.48
CA ARG A 132 4.27 -5.56 -12.59
C ARG A 132 5.46 -4.76 -13.14
N GLU A 133 6.36 -5.42 -13.83
CA GLU A 133 7.46 -4.82 -14.56
C GLU A 133 6.95 -3.82 -15.61
N GLY A 134 7.64 -2.69 -15.76
CA GLY A 134 7.22 -1.60 -16.65
C GLY A 134 5.98 -0.81 -16.20
N SER A 135 5.31 -1.19 -15.11
CA SER A 135 4.25 -0.36 -14.52
C SER A 135 4.80 0.76 -13.63
N LEU A 136 3.96 1.75 -13.36
CA LEU A 136 4.30 2.85 -12.47
C LEU A 136 4.55 2.29 -11.05
N LYS A 137 5.73 2.60 -10.51
CA LYS A 137 6.09 2.26 -9.14
C LYS A 137 5.42 3.26 -8.19
N TYR A 138 4.76 2.76 -7.13
CA TYR A 138 4.10 3.59 -6.13
C TYR A 138 5.03 3.83 -4.94
N PHE A 139 5.16 5.07 -4.49
CA PHE A 139 5.97 5.40 -3.33
C PHE A 139 5.31 4.91 -2.03
N LEU A 140 6.08 4.21 -1.19
CA LEU A 140 5.63 3.77 0.14
C LEU A 140 6.28 4.60 1.25
N ALA A 141 7.61 4.71 1.20
CA ALA A 141 8.39 5.43 2.21
C ALA A 141 9.76 5.81 1.67
N SER A 142 10.43 6.75 2.35
CA SER A 142 11.85 7.02 2.15
C SER A 142 12.55 7.21 3.48
N GLU A 143 13.85 7.00 3.47
CA GLU A 143 14.76 7.24 4.57
C GLU A 143 16.09 7.72 3.99
N ALA A 144 16.80 8.52 4.75
CA ALA A 144 18.18 8.89 4.46
C ALA A 144 19.00 8.80 5.74
N GLY A 145 20.26 8.45 5.61
CA GLY A 145 21.15 8.28 6.74
C GLY A 145 22.61 8.34 6.30
N ILE A 146 23.48 8.18 7.28
CA ILE A 146 24.92 8.12 7.08
C ILE A 146 25.37 6.76 7.58
N VAL A 147 26.24 6.12 6.82
CA VAL A 147 26.83 4.82 7.15
C VAL A 147 28.35 4.93 7.11
N ASP A 148 29.01 4.31 8.08
CA ASP A 148 30.47 4.17 8.12
C ASP A 148 30.84 2.68 8.13
N ALA A 149 32.12 2.37 8.02
CA ALA A 149 32.59 0.99 7.98
C ALA A 149 32.30 0.17 9.27
N SER A 150 32.01 0.83 10.40
CA SER A 150 31.74 0.19 11.68
C SER A 150 30.26 -0.12 11.93
N ASN A 151 29.36 0.62 11.28
CA ASN A 151 27.92 0.51 11.50
C ASN A 151 27.12 -0.05 10.30
N VAL A 152 27.80 -0.48 9.23
CA VAL A 152 27.15 -1.06 8.03
C VAL A 152 26.17 -2.17 8.37
N ASP A 153 26.55 -3.08 9.26
CA ASP A 153 25.71 -4.21 9.66
C ASP A 153 24.41 -3.75 10.33
N GLN A 154 24.54 -2.84 11.29
CA GLN A 154 23.40 -2.28 12.02
C GLN A 154 22.47 -1.50 11.08
N ALA A 155 23.02 -0.71 10.16
CA ALA A 155 22.24 0.01 9.16
C ALA A 155 21.49 -0.96 8.24
N ALA A 156 22.14 -2.03 7.77
CA ALA A 156 21.51 -3.03 6.92
C ALA A 156 20.36 -3.76 7.63
N GLU A 157 20.55 -4.12 8.90
CA GLU A 157 19.51 -4.73 9.74
C GLU A 157 18.33 -3.78 9.96
N ALA A 158 18.60 -2.50 10.24
CA ALA A 158 17.56 -1.48 10.41
C ALA A 158 16.73 -1.29 9.13
N LEU A 159 17.39 -1.22 7.96
CA LEU A 159 16.71 -1.12 6.67
C LEU A 159 15.84 -2.35 6.37
N LEU A 160 16.32 -3.55 6.70
CA LEU A 160 15.54 -4.77 6.50
C LEU A 160 14.36 -4.85 7.49
N GLY A 161 14.55 -4.47 8.75
CA GLY A 161 13.47 -4.38 9.73
C GLY A 161 12.41 -3.34 9.35
N ARG A 162 12.83 -2.21 8.76
CA ARG A 162 11.92 -1.22 8.19
C ARG A 162 11.13 -1.79 7.01
N THR A 163 11.78 -2.57 6.16
CA THR A 163 11.16 -3.26 5.03
C THR A 163 10.10 -4.25 5.49
N ASP A 164 10.39 -5.04 6.52
CA ASP A 164 9.44 -5.98 7.12
C ASP A 164 8.20 -5.28 7.69
N LYS A 165 8.42 -4.15 8.39
CA LYS A 165 7.32 -3.31 8.88
C LYS A 165 6.44 -2.80 7.74
N LEU A 166 7.05 -2.34 6.64
CA LEU A 166 6.32 -1.88 5.47
C LEU A 166 5.57 -3.03 4.78
N ALA A 167 6.21 -4.20 4.65
CA ALA A 167 5.56 -5.41 4.13
C ALA A 167 4.33 -5.79 4.94
N SER A 168 4.40 -5.67 6.27
CA SER A 168 3.25 -5.89 7.16
C SER A 168 2.16 -4.84 6.99
N THR A 169 2.51 -3.55 6.93
CA THR A 169 1.55 -2.45 6.74
C THR A 169 0.84 -2.52 5.38
N TYR A 170 1.58 -2.87 4.33
CA TYR A 170 1.09 -2.93 2.96
C TYR A 170 0.82 -4.36 2.48
N GLY A 171 0.63 -5.31 3.41
CA GLY A 171 0.44 -6.73 3.07
C GLY A 171 -0.71 -7.00 2.10
N TYR A 172 -1.73 -6.13 2.11
CA TYR A 172 -2.86 -6.18 1.18
C TYR A 172 -2.49 -5.90 -0.29
N LEU A 173 -1.29 -5.39 -0.56
CA LEU A 173 -0.81 -5.15 -1.93
C LEU A 173 -0.29 -6.43 -2.60
N PHE A 174 -0.02 -7.50 -1.86
CA PHE A 174 0.57 -8.75 -2.37
C PHE A 174 -0.51 -9.82 -2.60
#